data_AF-A0A3B8KPY1-F1
#
_entry.id   AF-A0A3B8KPY1-F1
#
_cell.length_a   1.000
_cell.length_b   1.000
_cell.length_c   1.000
_cell.angle_alpha   90.00
_cell.angle_beta   90.00
_cell.angle_gamma   90.00
#
_symmetry.space_group_name_H-M   'P 1'
#
loop_
_entity.id
_entity.type
_entity.pdbx_description
1 polymer ?
#
loop_
_entity_poly.entity_id
_entity_poly.type
_entity_poly.pdbx_seq_one_letter_code
_entity_poly.pdbx_strand_id
1 'polypeptide(L)'
;MLMFIVGYIVANFILTRLHGRTALNPVLSVGLSLVVLVLFTYLATYYKPEGLSKEELASALSSMRYRRTGLIAGEAAGLGTYFFKLRKARGSSPS
;
A
#
# COMPACT_ATOMS: atom_id res chain seq x y z
N MET A 1 -12.04 0.87 6.03
CA MET A 1 -11.52 -0.49 6.31
C MET A 1 -11.03 -1.20 5.05
N LEU A 2 -11.84 -1.31 3.98
CA LEU A 2 -11.45 -1.99 2.73
C LEU A 2 -10.13 -1.49 2.11
N MET A 3 -9.93 -0.17 2.03
CA MET A 3 -8.71 0.42 1.44
C MET A 3 -7.42 0.12 2.22
N PHE A 4 -7.53 -0.05 3.54
CA PHE A 4 -6.42 -0.47 4.38
C PHE A 4 -6.01 -1.91 4.08
N ILE A 5 -6.99 -2.80 3.91
CA ILE A 5 -6.78 -4.20 3.54
C ILE A 5 -6.12 -4.29 2.15
N VAL A 6 -6.60 -3.49 1.18
CA VAL A 6 -6.01 -3.45 -0.17
C VAL A 6 -4.54 -3.02 -0.12
N GLY A 7 -4.21 -1.93 0.59
CA GLY A 7 -2.82 -1.47 0.75
C GLY A 7 -1.93 -2.53 1.40
N TYR A 8 -2.41 -3.18 2.45
CA TYR A 8 -1.70 -4.26 3.15
C TYR A 8 -1.45 -5.48 2.25
N ILE A 9 -2.49 -5.95 1.53
CA ILE A 9 -2.37 -7.12 0.65
C ILE A 9 -1.40 -6.85 -0.48
N VAL A 10 -1.48 -5.68 -1.13
CA VAL A 10 -0.59 -5.31 -2.23
C VAL A 10 0.87 -5.31 -1.77
N ALA A 11 1.17 -4.59 -0.69
CA ALA A 11 2.53 -4.49 -0.16
C ALA A 11 3.07 -5.86 0.28
N ASN A 12 2.28 -6.61 1.04
CA ASN A 12 2.67 -7.92 1.53
C ASN A 12 2.80 -8.95 0.38
N PHE A 13 1.97 -8.87 -0.66
CA PHE A 13 2.06 -9.75 -1.83
C PHE A 13 3.31 -9.44 -2.67
N ILE A 14 3.56 -8.17 -3.00
CA ILE A 14 4.74 -7.76 -3.76
C ILE A 14 6.02 -8.17 -3.00
N LEU A 15 6.09 -7.94 -1.70
CA LEU A 15 7.29 -8.28 -0.95
C LEU A 15 7.43 -9.79 -0.70
N THR A 16 6.35 -10.51 -0.39
CA THR A 16 6.45 -11.94 -0.07
C THR A 16 6.57 -12.82 -1.31
N ARG A 17 5.86 -12.49 -2.40
CA ARG A 17 5.89 -13.28 -3.65
C ARG A 17 6.96 -12.80 -4.61
N LEU A 18 7.14 -11.50 -4.81
CA LEU A 18 8.11 -10.99 -5.79
C LEU A 18 9.53 -11.12 -5.21
N HIS A 19 9.85 -10.53 -4.05
CA HIS A 19 11.18 -10.72 -3.46
C HIS A 19 11.44 -12.19 -3.09
N GLY A 20 10.49 -12.84 -2.41
CA GLY A 20 10.67 -14.21 -1.90
C GLY A 20 10.82 -15.29 -2.98
N ARG A 21 10.19 -15.15 -4.17
CA ARG A 21 10.33 -16.14 -5.27
C ARG A 21 11.31 -15.75 -6.36
N THR A 22 11.53 -14.46 -6.62
CA THR A 22 12.38 -14.03 -7.76
C THR A 22 13.75 -13.52 -7.33
N ALA A 23 14.07 -13.53 -6.03
CA ALA A 23 15.31 -12.95 -5.48
C ALA A 23 15.52 -11.48 -5.91
N LEU A 24 14.44 -10.79 -6.26
CA LEU A 24 14.47 -9.41 -6.71
C LEU A 24 15.06 -8.52 -5.62
N ASN A 25 15.90 -7.54 -5.96
CA ASN A 25 16.50 -6.65 -4.96
C ASN A 25 15.40 -6.02 -4.08
N PRO A 26 15.55 -6.00 -2.73
CA PRO A 26 14.54 -5.44 -1.83
C PRO A 26 14.20 -3.98 -2.18
N VAL A 27 15.16 -3.21 -2.70
CA VAL A 27 14.93 -1.82 -3.16
C VAL A 27 13.95 -1.77 -4.33
N LEU A 28 14.08 -2.66 -5.31
CA LEU A 28 13.16 -2.76 -6.46
C LEU A 28 11.76 -3.20 -6.02
N SER A 29 11.66 -4.09 -5.03
CA SER A 29 10.37 -4.57 -4.50
C SER A 29 9.61 -3.48 -3.75
N VAL A 30 10.32 -2.65 -2.97
CA VAL A 30 9.75 -1.45 -2.35
C VAL A 30 9.36 -0.42 -3.40
N GLY A 31 10.20 -0.20 -4.42
CA GLY A 31 9.88 0.69 -5.54
C GLY A 31 8.60 0.29 -6.27
N LEU A 32 8.43 -0.99 -6.57
CA LEU A 32 7.20 -1.53 -7.17
C LEU A 32 5.96 -1.34 -6.27
N SER A 33 6.09 -1.56 -4.96
CA SER A 33 5.01 -1.30 -4.01
C SER A 33 4.57 0.17 -4.05
N LEU A 34 5.54 1.08 -4.01
CA LEU A 34 5.27 2.53 -4.06
C LEU A 34 4.65 2.97 -5.39
N VAL A 35 5.09 2.41 -6.52
CA VAL A 35 4.48 2.67 -7.84
C VAL A 35 3.01 2.24 -7.84
N VAL A 36 2.71 1.06 -7.31
CA VAL A 36 1.34 0.57 -7.23
C VAL A 36 0.50 1.44 -6.27
N LEU A 37 1.05 1.86 -5.12
CA LEU A 37 0.37 2.82 -4.24
C LEU A 37 0.07 4.13 -4.94
N VAL A 38 1.03 4.70 -5.68
CA VAL A 38 0.83 5.93 -6.44
C VAL A 38 -0.30 5.75 -7.45
N LEU A 39 -0.36 4.60 -8.13
CA LEU A 39 -1.42 4.28 -9.10
C LEU A 39 -2.79 4.15 -8.44
N PHE A 40 -2.89 3.44 -7.31
CA PHE A 40 -4.14 3.33 -6.54
C PHE A 40 -4.55 4.66 -5.91
N THR A 41 -3.59 5.48 -5.48
CA THR A 41 -3.85 6.83 -4.97
C THR A 41 -4.37 7.71 -6.09
N TYR A 42 -3.76 7.66 -7.28
CA TYR A 42 -4.23 8.38 -8.46
C TYR A 42 -5.68 8.00 -8.80
N LEU A 43 -5.98 6.70 -8.90
CA LEU A 43 -7.35 6.21 -9.15
C LEU A 43 -8.35 6.62 -8.07
N ALA A 44 -7.92 6.65 -6.80
CA ALA A 44 -8.76 7.07 -5.68
C ALA A 44 -8.99 8.59 -5.62
N THR A 45 -8.18 9.41 -6.32
CA THR A 45 -8.21 10.88 -6.23
C THR A 45 -8.73 11.55 -7.51
N TYR A 46 -8.52 10.95 -8.68
CA TYR A 46 -8.87 11.55 -9.97
C TYR A 46 -10.29 11.26 -10.46
N TYR A 47 -11.07 10.45 -9.74
CA TYR A 47 -12.52 10.43 -9.90
C TYR A 47 -13.09 11.69 -9.23
N LYS A 48 -12.94 12.86 -9.87
CA LYS A 48 -13.61 14.09 -9.44
C LYS A 48 -15.09 13.96 -9.83
N PRO A 49 -16.01 13.79 -8.87
CA PRO A 49 -17.42 13.80 -9.22
C PRO A 49 -17.80 15.20 -9.71
N GLU A 50 -18.22 15.28 -10.97
CA GLU A 50 -18.74 16.51 -11.58
C GLU A 50 -20.23 16.66 -11.25
N GLY A 51 -20.72 17.90 -11.20
CA GLY A 51 -22.14 18.19 -10.98
C GLY A 51 -22.64 18.08 -9.53
N LEU A 52 -21.76 17.94 -8.54
CA LEU A 52 -22.13 17.92 -7.12
C LEU A 52 -22.25 19.33 -6.53
N SER A 53 -23.14 19.47 -5.53
CA SER A 53 -23.19 20.65 -4.67
C SER A 53 -21.92 20.82 -3.83
N LYS A 54 -21.68 22.01 -3.27
CA LYS A 54 -20.47 22.30 -2.46
C LYS A 54 -20.32 21.36 -1.26
N GLU A 55 -21.43 20.98 -0.64
CA GLU A 55 -21.48 20.08 0.52
C GLU A 55 -21.17 18.63 0.14
N GLU A 56 -21.75 18.15 -0.97
CA GLU A 56 -21.47 16.82 -1.50
C GLU A 56 -20.03 16.70 -2.01
N LEU A 57 -19.49 17.76 -2.62
CA LEU A 57 -18.09 17.83 -3.03
C LEU A 57 -17.14 17.74 -1.82
N ALA A 58 -17.45 18.46 -0.73
CA ALA A 58 -16.65 18.39 0.50
C ALA A 58 -16.68 16.99 1.13
N SER A 59 -17.85 16.34 1.15
CA SER A 59 -18.01 14.96 1.61
C SER A 59 -17.23 13.97 0.73
N ALA A 60 -17.31 14.12 -0.60
CA ALA A 60 -16.57 13.30 -1.54
C ALA A 60 -15.05 13.45 -1.37
N LEU A 61 -14.55 14.68 -1.24
CA LEU A 61 -13.13 14.98 -0.98
C LEU A 61 -12.65 14.41 0.36
N SER A 62 -13.47 14.49 1.41
CA SER A 62 -13.19 13.86 2.70
C SER A 62 -13.09 12.34 2.57
N SER A 63 -14.04 11.71 1.86
CA SER A 63 -14.01 10.27 1.58
C SER A 63 -12.76 9.86 0.80
N MET A 64 -12.37 10.64 -0.22
CA MET A 64 -11.14 10.40 -0.99
C MET A 64 -9.89 10.48 -0.10
N ARG A 65 -9.80 11.48 0.78
CA ARG A 65 -8.70 11.61 1.76
C ARG A 65 -8.64 10.41 2.70
N TYR A 66 -9.77 9.98 3.25
CA TYR A 66 -9.82 8.79 4.11
C TYR A 66 -9.38 7.52 3.40
N ARG A 67 -9.79 7.32 2.14
CA ARG A 67 -9.37 6.17 1.32
C ARG A 67 -7.86 6.19 1.08
N ARG A 68 -7.29 7.35 0.74
CA ARG A 68 -5.85 7.55 0.57
C ARG A 68 -5.08 7.26 1.85
N THR A 69 -5.50 7.81 2.98
CA THR A 69 -4.86 7.55 4.28
C THR A 69 -4.90 6.07 4.64
N GLY A 70 -6.03 5.41 4.38
CA GLY A 70 -6.17 3.97 4.55
C GLY A 70 -5.18 3.15 3.72
N LEU A 71 -5.04 3.47 2.43
CA LEU A 71 -4.08 2.81 1.53
C LEU A 71 -2.63 2.95 2.04
N ILE A 72 -2.22 4.17 2.40
CA ILE A 72 -0.87 4.46 2.91
C ILE A 72 -0.60 3.70 4.21
N ALA A 73 -1.54 3.73 5.16
CA ALA A 73 -1.40 3.02 6.42
C ALA A 73 -1.33 1.50 6.22
N GLY A 74 -2.11 0.96 5.29
CA GLY A 74 -2.09 -0.46 4.93
C GLY A 74 -0.75 -0.88 4.33
N GLU A 75 -0.21 -0.10 3.40
CA GLU A 75 1.11 -0.36 2.80
C GLU A 75 2.23 -0.31 3.85
N ALA A 76 2.23 0.70 4.73
CA ALA A 76 3.20 0.81 5.81
C ALA A 76 3.17 -0.42 6.74
N ALA A 77 1.97 -0.92 7.07
CA ALA A 77 1.80 -2.14 7.85
C ALA A 77 2.31 -3.39 7.10
N GLY A 78 2.08 -3.48 5.79
CA GLY A 78 2.57 -4.56 4.93
C GLY A 78 4.11 -4.58 4.84
N LEU A 79 4.73 -3.42 4.62
CA LEU A 79 6.18 -3.22 4.64
C LEU A 79 6.77 -3.61 6.00
N GLY A 80 6.21 -3.11 7.10
CA GLY A 80 6.68 -3.41 8.45
C GLY A 80 6.63 -4.90 8.76
N THR A 81 5.54 -5.58 8.39
CA THR A 81 5.38 -7.03 8.57
C THR A 81 6.45 -7.81 7.81
N TYR A 82 6.75 -7.41 6.58
CA TYR A 82 7.78 -8.03 5.77
C TYR A 82 9.18 -7.88 6.37
N PHE A 83 9.58 -6.65 6.75
CA PHE A 83 10.89 -6.42 7.38
C PHE A 83 11.03 -7.15 8.71
N PHE A 84 9.96 -7.25 9.50
CA PHE A 84 9.93 -8.03 10.73
C PHE A 84 10.18 -9.52 10.47
N LYS A 85 9.49 -10.12 9.48
CA LYS A 85 9.71 -11.51 9.08
C LYS A 85 11.14 -11.75 8.57
N LEU A 86 11.65 -10.85 7.74
CA LEU A 86 13.01 -10.93 7.20
C LEU A 86 14.07 -10.87 8.31
N ARG A 87 13.88 -9.97 9.28
CA ARG A 87 14.75 -9.86 10.47
C ARG A 87 14.72 -11.15 11.30
N LYS A 88 13.54 -11.72 11.54
CA LYS A 88 13.39 -12.97 12.30
C LYS A 88 14.10 -14.14 11.59
N ALA A 89 13.97 -14.25 10.27
CA ALA A 89 14.64 -15.30 9.48
C ALA A 89 16.17 -15.19 9.50
N ARG A 90 16.72 -13.96 9.49
CA ARG A 90 18.17 -13.74 9.62
C ARG A 90 18.71 -14.03 11.02
N GLY A 91 17.92 -13.77 12.06
CA GLY A 91 18.30 -14.05 13.45
C GLY A 91 18.23 -15.53 13.84
N SER A 92 17.54 -16.37 13.07
CA SER A 92 17.39 -17.82 13.31
C SER A 92 18.34 -18.69 12.49
N SER A 93 19.31 -18.11 11.79
CA SER A 93 20.37 -18.88 11.10
C SER A 93 21.50 -19.14 12.11
N PRO A 94 21.71 -20.39 12.59
CA PRO A 94 22.88 -20.70 13.40
C PRO A 94 24.11 -20.70 12.48
N SER A 95 25.17 -20.02 12.93
CA SER A 95 26.53 -20.11 12.39
C SER A 95 27.08 -21.52 12.48
#